data_AF-A0A9E1JPX1-F1
#
_entry.id   AF-A0A9E1JPX1-F1
#
_cell.length_a   1.000
_cell.length_b   1.000
_cell.length_c   1.000
_cell.angle_alpha   90.00
_cell.angle_beta   90.00
_cell.angle_gamma   90.00
#
_symmetry.space_group_name_H-M   'P 1'
#
loop_
_entity.id
_entity.type
_entity.pdbx_description
1 polymer ?
#
loop_
_entity_poly.entity_id
_entity_poly.type
_entity_poly.pdbx_seq_one_letter_code
_entity_poly.pdbx_strand_id
1 'polypeptide(L)'
;MKINISDLTWDKFIYPRCNKSQKTITAYIEALSIGAKFPPIKIQKVFNYTDENGNKSIQAIIILDGIHRWSAFKENGIKEIAARK
;
A
#
# COMPACT_ATOMS: atom_id res chain seq x y z
N MET A 1 -0.39 -5.57 12.56
CA MET A 1 -1.87 -5.64 12.48
C MET A 1 -2.27 -6.13 11.09
N LYS A 2 -3.44 -6.75 10.93
CA LYS A 2 -4.02 -7.01 9.61
C LYS A 2 -4.87 -5.82 9.18
N ILE A 3 -4.84 -5.48 7.90
CA ILE A 3 -5.61 -4.38 7.32
C ILE A 3 -6.13 -4.79 5.94
N ASN A 4 -7.33 -4.32 5.59
CA ASN A 4 -7.86 -4.51 4.25
C ASN A 4 -7.04 -3.69 3.25
N ILE A 5 -6.72 -4.29 2.11
CA ILE A 5 -5.89 -3.64 1.10
C ILE A 5 -6.57 -2.40 0.48
N SER A 6 -7.91 -2.40 0.45
CA SER A 6 -8.73 -1.32 -0.11
C SER A 6 -8.84 -0.11 0.81
N ASP A 7 -8.55 -0.25 2.11
CA ASP A 7 -8.57 0.85 3.09
C ASP A 7 -7.31 1.72 3.01
N LEU A 8 -6.30 1.29 2.24
CA LEU A 8 -5.00 1.92 2.16
C LEU A 8 -4.96 2.97 1.04
N THR A 9 -4.47 4.15 1.39
CA THR A 9 -4.30 5.27 0.48
C THR A 9 -2.83 5.39 0.11
N TRP A 10 -2.53 5.42 -1.19
CA TRP A 10 -1.24 5.85 -1.68
C TRP A 10 -1.31 7.32 -2.05
N ASP A 11 -0.66 8.14 -1.25
CA ASP A 11 -0.52 9.58 -1.49
C ASP A 11 0.89 9.88 -2.01
N LYS A 12 1.00 10.48 -3.20
CA LYS A 12 2.29 10.81 -3.83
C LYS A 12 3.00 12.01 -3.18
N PHE A 13 2.28 12.88 -2.47
CA PHE A 13 2.87 14.01 -1.74
C PHE A 13 3.52 13.54 -0.44
N ILE A 14 2.95 12.51 0.19
CA ILE A 14 3.47 11.94 1.44
C ILE A 14 4.49 10.83 1.16
N TYR A 15 4.26 9.99 0.16
CA TYR A 15 5.14 8.87 -0.16
C TYR A 15 6.38 9.35 -0.94
N PRO A 16 7.60 9.11 -0.45
CA PRO A 16 8.82 9.72 -1.02
C PRO A 16 9.17 9.24 -2.44
N ARG A 17 8.49 8.21 -2.97
CA ARG A 17 8.68 7.75 -4.36
C ARG A 17 7.50 8.17 -5.22
N CYS A 18 7.77 9.01 -6.22
CA CYS A 18 6.75 9.46 -7.17
C CYS A 18 6.21 8.33 -8.05
N ASN A 19 7.03 7.31 -8.35
CA ASN A 19 6.70 6.29 -9.35
C ASN A 19 6.79 4.86 -8.81
N LYS A 20 5.93 3.99 -9.37
CA LYS A 20 5.99 2.54 -9.21
C LYS A 20 6.76 1.93 -10.38
N SER A 21 7.46 0.83 -10.11
CA SER A 21 8.16 0.06 -11.14
C SER A 21 7.32 -1.17 -11.44
N GLN A 22 6.76 -1.25 -12.65
CA GLN A 22 5.95 -2.40 -13.04
C GLN A 22 6.77 -3.69 -13.00
N LYS A 23 8.03 -3.65 -13.46
CA LYS A 23 8.97 -4.78 -13.39
C LYS A 23 9.11 -5.32 -11.97
N THR A 24 9.22 -4.44 -10.97
CA THR A 24 9.33 -4.83 -9.56
C THR A 24 8.03 -5.42 -9.03
N ILE A 25 6.88 -4.86 -9.43
CA ILE A 25 5.57 -5.38 -9.05
C ILE A 25 5.37 -6.79 -9.63
N THR A 26 5.66 -7.00 -10.91
CA THR A 26 5.57 -8.31 -11.57
C THR A 26 6.44 -9.35 -10.87
N ALA A 27 7.70 -9.03 -10.57
CA ALA A 27 8.59 -9.94 -9.83
C ALA A 27 8.04 -10.30 -8.43
N TYR A 28 7.36 -9.36 -7.76
CA TYR A 28 6.72 -9.63 -6.47
C TYR A 28 5.45 -10.47 -6.59
N ILE A 29 4.68 -10.31 -7.66
CA ILE A 29 3.53 -11.17 -7.96
C ILE A 29 3.99 -12.61 -8.19
N GLU A 30 5.06 -12.81 -8.97
CA GLU A 30 5.68 -14.12 -9.19
C GLU A 30 6.22 -14.72 -7.89
N ALA A 31 6.88 -13.92 -7.05
CA ALA A 31 7.32 -14.40 -5.74
C ALA A 31 6.14 -14.84 -4.86
N LEU A 32 5.01 -14.12 -4.89
CA LEU A 32 3.81 -14.50 -4.15
C LEU A 32 3.19 -15.79 -4.67
N SER A 33 3.19 -16.03 -5.99
CA SER A 33 2.60 -17.24 -6.57
C SER A 33 3.35 -18.52 -6.16
N ILE A 34 4.64 -18.43 -5.85
CA ILE A 34 5.45 -19.53 -5.31
C ILE A 34 5.47 -19.59 -3.77
N GLY A 35 4.65 -18.78 -3.09
CA GLY A 35 4.49 -18.83 -1.63
C GLY A 35 5.45 -17.97 -0.82
N ALA A 36 6.14 -16.99 -1.43
CA ALA A 36 7.00 -16.08 -0.69
C ALA A 36 6.20 -15.27 0.35
N LYS A 37 6.83 -14.97 1.48
CA LYS A 37 6.27 -14.13 2.54
C LYS A 37 7.00 -12.80 2.56
N PHE A 38 6.26 -11.71 2.38
CA PHE A 38 6.83 -10.37 2.49
C PHE A 38 6.71 -9.80 3.91
N PRO A 39 7.65 -8.92 4.30
CA PRO A 39 7.53 -8.19 5.54
C PRO A 39 6.30 -7.25 5.50
N PRO A 40 5.74 -6.88 6.66
CA PRO A 40 4.63 -5.94 6.76
C PRO A 40 4.93 -4.60 6.09
N ILE A 41 3.90 -3.96 5.54
CA ILE A 41 4.02 -2.59 5.01
C ILE A 41 3.97 -1.56 6.13
N LYS A 42 4.57 -0.39 5.94
CA LYS A 42 4.49 0.71 6.90
C LYS A 42 3.34 1.64 6.54
N ILE A 43 2.50 1.95 7.51
CA ILE A 43 1.32 2.79 7.34
C ILE A 43 1.23 3.86 8.42
N GLN A 44 0.50 4.94 8.15
CA GLN A 44 0.15 5.95 9.13
C GLN A 44 -1.33 6.29 9.04
N LYS A 45 -2.00 6.32 10.19
CA LYS A 45 -3.35 6.86 10.28
C LYS A 45 -3.25 8.37 10.45
N VAL A 46 -3.97 9.11 9.62
CA VAL A 46 -4.04 10.57 9.64
C VAL A 46 -5.51 11.00 9.75
N PHE A 47 -5.73 12.17 10.34
CA PHE A 47 -7.06 12.76 10.51
C PHE A 47 -7.16 14.07 9.73
N ASN A 48 -8.37 14.48 9.35
CA ASN A 48 -8.62 15.67 8.53
C ASN A 48 -7.80 15.66 7.23
N TYR A 49 -7.74 14.51 6.58
CA TYR A 49 -6.95 14.29 5.39
C TYR A 49 -7.64 14.88 4.16
N THR A 50 -6.85 15.50 3.28
CA THR A 50 -7.30 15.99 1.98
C THR A 50 -6.43 15.33 0.91
N ASP A 51 -7.05 14.64 -0.05
CA ASP A 51 -6.31 13.93 -1.10
C ASP A 51 -5.80 14.87 -2.22
N GLU A 52 -5.10 14.30 -3.21
CA GLU A 52 -4.58 15.04 -4.36
C GLU A 52 -5.66 15.72 -5.22
N ASN A 53 -6.92 15.28 -5.10
CA ASN A 53 -8.08 15.84 -5.81
C ASN A 53 -8.88 16.84 -4.95
N GLY A 54 -8.43 17.13 -3.73
CA GLY A 54 -9.13 18.03 -2.81
C GLY A 54 -10.28 17.37 -2.02
N ASN A 55 -10.44 16.05 -2.09
CA ASN A 55 -11.47 15.34 -1.34
C ASN A 55 -11.09 15.27 0.13
N LYS A 56 -11.97 15.77 0.99
CA LYS A 56 -11.77 15.76 2.44
C LYS A 56 -12.30 14.47 3.05
N SER A 57 -11.49 13.84 3.89
CA SER A 57 -11.83 12.67 4.68
C SER A 57 -11.51 12.91 6.15
N ILE A 58 -12.40 12.46 7.04
CA ILE A 58 -12.19 12.56 8.50
C ILE A 58 -10.93 11.76 8.90
N GLN A 59 -10.68 10.64 8.23
CA GLN A 59 -9.52 9.78 8.45
C GLN A 59 -9.03 9.15 7.14
N ALA A 60 -7.73 8.87 7.07
CA ALA A 60 -7.13 8.06 6.01
C ALA A 60 -5.99 7.19 6.56
N ILE A 61 -5.68 6.11 5.85
CA ILE A 61 -4.58 5.20 6.20
C ILE A 61 -3.54 5.25 5.08
N ILE A 62 -2.52 6.08 5.28
CA ILE A 62 -1.52 6.38 4.26
C ILE A 62 -0.42 5.32 4.29
N ILE A 63 -0.08 4.79 3.12
CA ILE A 63 1.11 3.94 2.95
C ILE A 63 2.34 4.83 3.08
N LEU A 64 3.29 4.47 3.95
CA LEU A 64 4.58 5.16 4.11
C LEU A 64 5.76 4.37 3.53
N ASP A 65 5.65 3.04 3.50
CA ASP A 65 6.60 2.14 2.83
C ASP A 65 5.90 0.88 2.33
N GLY A 66 6.41 0.31 1.24
CA GLY A 66 5.94 -0.97 0.69
C GLY A 66 4.93 -0.84 -0.44
N ILE A 67 4.94 0.26 -1.20
CA ILE A 67 3.99 0.48 -2.31
C ILE A 67 4.01 -0.63 -3.37
N HIS A 68 5.18 -1.17 -3.72
CA HIS A 68 5.29 -2.28 -4.68
C HIS A 68 4.73 -3.58 -4.12
N ARG A 69 4.93 -3.84 -2.82
CA ARG A 69 4.35 -5.01 -2.13
C ARG A 69 2.83 -4.88 -2.09
N TRP A 70 2.32 -3.73 -1.70
CA TRP A 70 0.88 -3.44 -1.72
C TRP A 70 0.28 -3.63 -3.12
N SER A 71 0.92 -3.08 -4.16
CA SER A 71 0.47 -3.27 -5.55
C SER A 71 0.45 -4.75 -5.94
N ALA A 72 1.52 -5.50 -5.63
CA ALA A 72 1.58 -6.94 -5.92
C ALA A 72 0.48 -7.73 -5.18
N PHE A 73 0.25 -7.46 -3.90
CA PHE A 73 -0.84 -8.08 -3.15
C PHE A 73 -2.21 -7.78 -3.77
N LYS A 74 -2.44 -6.53 -4.19
CA LYS A 74 -3.68 -6.09 -4.80
C LYS A 74 -3.93 -6.80 -6.14
N GLU A 75 -2.92 -6.86 -7.00
CA GLU A 75 -2.99 -7.54 -8.30
C GLU A 75 -3.12 -9.05 -8.16
N ASN A 76 -2.58 -9.65 -7.08
CA ASN A 76 -2.74 -11.07 -6.77
C ASN A 76 -4.09 -11.40 -6.09
N GLY A 77 -4.97 -10.42 -5.87
CA GLY A 77 -6.29 -10.62 -5.27
C GLY A 77 -6.27 -10.81 -3.74
N ILE A 78 -5.16 -10.52 -3.07
CA ILE A 78 -5.03 -10.63 -1.62
C ILE A 78 -5.77 -9.46 -0.96
N LYS A 79 -6.75 -9.78 -0.11
CA LYS A 79 -7.65 -8.80 0.51
C LYS A 79 -7.14 -8.22 1.82
N GLU A 80 -6.36 -8.99 2.57
CA GLU A 80 -5.83 -8.58 3.88
C GLU A 80 -4.32 -8.79 3.93
N ILE A 81 -3.61 -7.77 4.41
CA ILE A 81 -2.14 -7.78 4.49
C ILE A 81 -1.66 -7.38 5.88
N ALA A 82 -0.44 -7.78 6.22
CA ALA A 82 0.21 -7.34 7.44
C ALA A 82 0.74 -5.91 7.30
N ALA A 83 0.44 -5.06 8.27
CA ALA A 83 0.91 -3.67 8.35
C ALA A 83 1.44 -3.33 9.76
N ARG A 84 2.35 -2.35 9.80
CA ARG A 84 2.92 -1.74 11.02
C ARG A 84 2.81 -0.21 10.96
N LYS A 85 2.72 0.42 12.13
CA LYS A 85 2.75 1.89 12.27
C LYS A 85 4.20 2.39 12.18
#